data_AF-A0A2G5DZN2-F1
#
_entry.id   AF-A0A2G5DZN2-F1
#
_cell.length_a   1.000
_cell.length_b   1.000
_cell.length_c   1.000
_cell.angle_alpha   90.00
_cell.angle_beta   90.00
_cell.angle_gamma   90.00
#
_symmetry.space_group_name_H-M   'P 1'
#
loop_
_entity.id
_entity.type
_entity.pdbx_description
1 polymer ?
#
loop_
_entity_poly.entity_id
_entity_poly.type
_entity_poly.pdbx_seq_one_letter_code
_entity_poly.pdbx_strand_id
1 'polypeptide(L)'
;MAIISDFQEEEKQEQKPLNLSSTTITSDKTSESEPGKEEEKKNVLAPNKGNGLDFENYSWTQTLHEATISVPLPLGTTSRFVVCDIKKDRVTIGLKGQPPIVDGELFGFIKVNDSFWSIEDKKMLTVLLTKQKQMDWWKYLVKGEPHVDTQKTEPEPSRLSDLDPETRTTVEKMMFDQQRKQMGLPTSDEIEKEDMLKKLMAQHPGMDFSRAKIG
;
A
#
# COMPACT_ATOMS: atom_id res chain seq x y z
N MET A 1 -63.89 -46.83 10.38
CA MET A 1 -63.84 -46.18 11.71
C MET A 1 -62.39 -45.78 11.91
N ALA A 2 -61.97 -44.53 11.64
CA ALA A 2 -62.23 -43.31 12.42
C ALA A 2 -61.76 -43.55 13.87
N ILE A 3 -60.77 -42.83 14.43
CA ILE A 3 -60.83 -41.42 14.85
C ILE A 3 -59.48 -41.09 15.54
N ILE A 4 -58.81 -39.97 15.15
CA ILE A 4 -58.21 -38.86 15.96
C ILE A 4 -57.21 -39.23 17.09
N SER A 5 -56.17 -38.49 17.46
CA SER A 5 -55.39 -37.33 17.00
C SER A 5 -54.34 -37.11 18.12
N ASP A 6 -53.39 -36.20 17.88
CA ASP A 6 -52.66 -35.43 18.90
C ASP A 6 -51.54 -36.21 19.65
N PHE A 7 -50.31 -35.72 19.83
CA PHE A 7 -49.87 -34.34 20.00
C PHE A 7 -48.34 -34.28 19.82
N GLN A 8 -47.84 -33.17 19.27
CA GLN A 8 -46.43 -32.78 19.16
C GLN A 8 -45.82 -32.54 20.58
N GLU A 9 -44.52 -32.69 20.84
CA GLU A 9 -43.40 -31.72 20.72
C GLU A 9 -42.36 -32.27 21.76
N GLU A 10 -41.03 -32.15 21.71
CA GLU A 10 -40.18 -31.07 21.22
C GLU A 10 -38.69 -31.51 21.20
N GLU A 11 -37.97 -30.83 20.32
CA GLU A 11 -36.54 -30.66 19.99
C GLU A 11 -35.39 -31.29 20.81
N LYS A 12 -34.36 -31.70 20.05
CA LYS A 12 -32.95 -31.43 20.40
C LYS A 12 -32.18 -30.97 19.16
N GLN A 13 -31.76 -29.71 19.18
CA GLN A 13 -30.94 -29.03 18.18
C GLN A 13 -29.48 -29.50 18.27
N GLU A 14 -28.84 -29.76 17.13
CA GLU A 14 -27.38 -29.86 16.99
C GLU A 14 -26.94 -29.06 15.76
N GLN A 15 -26.00 -28.12 15.99
CA GLN A 15 -25.58 -27.09 15.04
C GLN A 15 -24.48 -27.57 14.09
N LYS A 16 -24.60 -27.14 12.82
CA LYS A 16 -23.62 -27.25 11.72
C LYS A 16 -22.29 -26.54 12.02
N PRO A 17 -21.22 -26.97 11.32
CA PRO A 17 -20.40 -26.04 10.57
C PRO A 17 -20.53 -26.30 9.06
N LEU A 18 -20.87 -25.26 8.28
CA LEU A 18 -20.92 -25.31 6.82
C LEU A 18 -19.67 -24.64 6.24
N ASN A 19 -18.79 -25.46 5.65
CA ASN A 19 -17.69 -25.05 4.81
C ASN A 19 -18.21 -24.97 3.37
N LEU A 20 -18.11 -23.81 2.72
CA LEU A 20 -18.69 -23.57 1.40
C LEU A 20 -17.61 -23.73 0.31
N SER A 21 -17.63 -24.86 -0.38
CA SER A 21 -16.95 -25.02 -1.68
C SER A 21 -17.98 -25.07 -2.79
N SER A 22 -17.71 -24.30 -3.85
CA SER A 22 -18.02 -24.54 -5.26
C SER A 22 -19.41 -25.05 -5.66
N THR A 23 -20.15 -24.27 -6.45
CA THR A 23 -20.94 -24.80 -7.58
C THR A 23 -21.09 -23.74 -8.67
N THR A 24 -20.59 -24.11 -9.84
CA THR A 24 -20.90 -23.61 -11.18
C THR A 24 -22.38 -23.76 -11.52
N ILE A 25 -23.05 -22.68 -11.97
CA ILE A 25 -24.17 -22.78 -12.91
C ILE A 25 -24.03 -21.67 -13.96
N THR A 26 -23.80 -22.11 -15.19
CA THR A 26 -23.91 -21.38 -16.45
C THR A 26 -25.38 -21.15 -16.78
N SER A 27 -25.79 -19.93 -17.11
CA SER A 27 -26.91 -19.70 -18.02
C SER A 27 -26.71 -18.36 -18.74
N ASP A 28 -26.79 -18.46 -20.06
CA ASP A 28 -26.42 -17.49 -21.08
C ASP A 28 -27.64 -16.64 -21.48
N LYS A 29 -27.47 -15.31 -21.58
CA LYS A 29 -28.11 -14.44 -22.59
C LYS A 29 -27.68 -12.97 -22.45
N THR A 30 -26.70 -12.63 -23.27
CA THR A 30 -26.60 -11.45 -24.16
C THR A 30 -27.01 -10.06 -23.62
N SER A 31 -25.99 -9.25 -23.30
CA SER A 31 -26.01 -7.79 -23.53
C SER A 31 -24.57 -7.28 -23.68
N GLU A 32 -24.22 -6.91 -24.91
CA GLU A 32 -23.12 -6.02 -25.34
C GLU A 32 -21.82 -6.03 -24.53
N SER A 33 -20.85 -6.83 -24.99
CA SER A 33 -19.46 -6.74 -24.56
C SER A 33 -18.76 -5.57 -25.27
N GLU A 34 -18.50 -4.49 -24.53
CA GLU A 34 -17.52 -3.48 -24.92
C GLU A 34 -16.13 -4.14 -25.16
N PRO A 35 -15.44 -3.84 -26.27
CA PRO A 35 -14.15 -4.44 -26.61
C PRO A 35 -13.00 -3.69 -25.91
N GLY A 36 -13.00 -3.62 -24.57
CA GLY A 36 -12.04 -2.79 -23.81
C GLY A 36 -11.27 -3.47 -22.67
N LYS A 37 -11.72 -4.61 -22.15
CA LYS A 37 -11.19 -5.15 -20.87
C LYS A 37 -10.04 -6.16 -20.98
N GLU A 38 -9.74 -6.67 -22.17
CA GLU A 38 -8.69 -7.68 -22.36
C GLU A 38 -7.30 -7.09 -22.70
N GLU A 39 -7.23 -5.89 -23.25
CA GLU A 39 -5.95 -5.23 -23.58
C GLU A 39 -5.28 -4.59 -22.36
N GLU A 40 -6.06 -4.13 -21.35
CA GLU A 40 -5.52 -3.50 -20.14
C GLU A 40 -4.63 -4.44 -19.31
N LYS A 41 -4.84 -5.77 -19.36
CA LYS A 41 -4.02 -6.73 -18.60
C LYS A 41 -2.64 -6.97 -19.19
N LYS A 42 -2.37 -6.58 -20.45
CA LYS A 42 -1.09 -6.85 -21.11
C LYS A 42 -0.01 -5.80 -20.84
N ASN A 43 -0.34 -4.68 -20.19
CA ASN A 43 0.62 -3.59 -19.98
C ASN A 43 0.69 -3.13 -18.52
N VAL A 44 0.56 -4.06 -17.56
CA VAL A 44 0.75 -3.79 -16.12
C VAL A 44 2.11 -4.33 -15.68
N LEU A 45 2.96 -3.47 -15.12
CA LEU A 45 4.33 -3.76 -14.73
C LEU A 45 4.49 -3.67 -13.21
N ALA A 46 5.45 -4.43 -12.66
CA ALA A 46 5.81 -4.30 -11.26
C ALA A 46 6.44 -2.92 -10.97
N PRO A 47 6.14 -2.29 -9.82
CA PRO A 47 6.74 -1.01 -9.46
C PRO A 47 8.26 -1.12 -9.29
N ASN A 48 8.97 -0.02 -9.58
CA ASN A 48 10.34 0.17 -9.11
C ASN A 48 10.37 0.45 -7.60
N LYS A 49 11.57 0.61 -7.01
CA LYS A 49 11.75 0.85 -5.56
C LYS A 49 11.04 2.11 -5.04
N GLY A 50 10.68 3.03 -5.93
CA GLY A 50 9.93 4.25 -5.60
C GLY A 50 8.49 4.21 -6.09
N ASN A 51 7.89 3.03 -6.25
CA ASN A 51 6.47 2.86 -6.60
C ASN A 51 6.04 3.43 -7.96
N GLY A 52 6.98 3.74 -8.85
CA GLY A 52 6.72 4.15 -10.24
C GLY A 52 7.30 3.13 -11.22
N LEU A 53 7.78 3.61 -12.37
CA LEU A 53 8.36 2.76 -13.43
C LEU A 53 9.67 3.34 -13.96
N ASP A 54 10.50 2.45 -14.51
CA ASP A 54 11.74 2.79 -15.19
C ASP A 54 11.58 2.63 -16.71
N PHE A 55 11.92 3.67 -17.46
CA PHE A 55 11.97 3.67 -18.92
C PHE A 55 13.41 3.81 -19.41
N GLU A 56 13.60 3.73 -20.73
CA GLU A 56 14.94 3.84 -21.33
C GLU A 56 15.58 5.22 -21.09
N ASN A 57 14.80 6.30 -21.20
CA ASN A 57 15.32 7.68 -21.18
C ASN A 57 14.96 8.47 -19.92
N TYR A 58 14.14 7.90 -19.04
CA TYR A 58 13.76 8.53 -17.78
C TYR A 58 13.18 7.48 -16.83
N SER A 59 13.04 7.82 -15.56
CA SER A 59 12.24 7.05 -14.60
C SER A 59 11.35 7.97 -13.81
N TRP A 60 10.34 7.39 -13.16
CA TRP A 60 9.54 8.13 -12.20
C TRP A 60 9.27 7.29 -10.96
N THR A 61 9.07 8.00 -9.86
CA THR A 61 8.69 7.45 -8.56
C THR A 61 7.51 8.24 -8.03
N GLN A 62 6.86 7.73 -6.99
CA GLN A 62 5.74 8.41 -6.36
C GLN A 62 5.58 8.03 -4.90
N THR A 63 4.97 8.94 -4.18
CA THR A 63 4.32 8.71 -2.90
C THR A 63 2.81 8.89 -3.07
N LEU A 64 2.05 8.83 -1.98
CA LEU A 64 0.63 9.21 -1.98
C LEU A 64 0.37 10.69 -2.33
N HIS A 65 1.39 11.54 -2.21
CA HIS A 65 1.27 13.00 -2.29
C HIS A 65 1.94 13.58 -3.54
N GLU A 66 2.97 12.92 -4.05
CA GLU A 66 3.86 13.47 -5.07
C GLU A 66 4.23 12.42 -6.11
N ALA A 67 4.59 12.87 -7.30
CA ALA A 67 5.27 12.07 -8.31
C ALA A 67 6.56 12.79 -8.71
N THR A 68 7.67 12.05 -8.82
CA THR A 68 8.98 12.60 -9.13
C THR A 68 9.50 11.97 -10.40
N ILE A 69 9.85 12.79 -11.38
CA ILE A 69 10.40 12.38 -12.68
C ILE A 69 11.90 12.64 -12.67
N SER A 70 12.69 11.65 -13.08
CA SER A 70 14.14 11.70 -13.14
C SER A 70 14.62 11.44 -14.57
N VAL A 71 15.25 12.44 -15.18
CA VAL A 71 15.75 12.38 -16.56
C VAL A 71 17.28 12.54 -16.56
N PRO A 72 18.05 11.50 -16.95
CA PRO A 72 19.49 11.62 -17.11
C PRO A 72 19.86 12.68 -18.16
N LEU A 73 20.84 13.51 -17.86
CA LEU A 73 21.29 14.60 -18.71
C LEU A 73 22.71 14.38 -19.22
N PRO A 74 23.01 14.81 -20.46
CA PRO A 74 24.38 14.90 -20.94
C PRO A 74 25.24 15.84 -20.06
N LEU A 75 26.53 15.54 -19.93
CA LEU A 75 27.47 16.37 -19.17
C LEU A 75 27.49 17.81 -19.70
N GLY A 76 27.50 18.78 -18.78
CA GLY A 76 27.51 20.20 -19.12
C GLY A 76 26.14 20.78 -19.44
N THR A 77 25.06 20.00 -19.32
CA THR A 77 23.70 20.52 -19.39
C THR A 77 23.48 21.55 -18.27
N THR A 78 22.92 22.69 -18.65
CA THR A 78 22.57 23.80 -17.77
C THR A 78 21.11 24.15 -17.99
N SER A 79 20.47 24.84 -17.04
CA SER A 79 19.05 25.17 -17.07
C SER A 79 18.58 25.81 -18.38
N ARG A 80 19.41 26.64 -19.02
CA ARG A 80 19.11 27.27 -20.33
C ARG A 80 18.85 26.30 -21.48
N PHE A 81 19.29 25.04 -21.35
CA PHE A 81 19.08 23.99 -22.35
C PHE A 81 17.91 23.07 -22.00
N VAL A 82 17.32 23.19 -20.82
CA VAL A 82 16.19 22.37 -20.39
C VAL A 82 14.89 23.03 -20.83
N VAL A 83 13.98 22.23 -21.38
CA VAL A 83 12.58 22.58 -21.56
C VAL A 83 11.80 21.77 -20.52
N CYS A 84 11.15 22.46 -19.58
CA CYS A 84 10.29 21.85 -18.58
C CYS A 84 9.04 22.72 -18.43
N ASP A 85 7.97 22.36 -19.13
CA ASP A 85 6.65 23.00 -19.06
C ASP A 85 5.74 22.13 -18.20
N ILE A 86 5.28 22.68 -17.07
CA ILE A 86 4.44 21.99 -16.09
C ILE A 86 3.08 22.67 -16.10
N LYS A 87 2.05 21.94 -16.53
CA LYS A 87 0.65 22.37 -16.51
C LYS A 87 -0.15 21.51 -15.56
N LYS A 88 -1.38 21.93 -15.28
CA LYS A 88 -2.26 21.27 -14.31
C LYS A 88 -2.44 19.78 -14.58
N ASP A 89 -2.48 19.39 -15.85
CA ASP A 89 -2.82 18.05 -16.33
C ASP A 89 -1.86 17.56 -17.43
N ARG A 90 -0.76 18.27 -17.68
CA ARG A 90 0.20 17.94 -18.74
C ARG A 90 1.61 18.31 -18.32
N VAL A 91 2.58 17.53 -18.75
CA VAL A 91 3.99 17.86 -18.60
C VAL A 91 4.72 17.71 -19.93
N THR A 92 5.67 18.59 -20.20
CA THR A 92 6.60 18.48 -21.33
C THR A 92 8.02 18.70 -20.82
N ILE A 93 8.87 17.67 -20.93
CA ILE A 93 10.26 17.66 -20.44
C ILE A 93 11.19 17.25 -21.58
N GLY A 94 12.28 17.97 -21.76
CA GLY A 94 13.31 17.59 -22.73
C GLY A 94 14.44 18.61 -22.82
N LEU A 95 15.23 18.49 -23.88
CA LEU A 95 16.32 19.42 -24.20
C LEU A 95 15.91 20.33 -25.35
N LYS A 96 16.29 21.61 -25.28
CA LYS A 96 15.99 22.61 -26.30
C LYS A 96 16.56 22.16 -27.66
N GLY A 97 15.70 22.11 -28.67
CA GLY A 97 16.07 21.72 -30.03
C GLY A 97 16.10 20.20 -30.26
N GLN A 98 15.69 19.39 -29.28
CA GLN A 98 15.52 17.93 -29.40
C GLN A 98 14.04 17.56 -29.22
N PRO A 99 13.62 16.35 -29.65
CA PRO A 99 12.32 15.80 -29.28
C PRO A 99 12.14 15.76 -27.74
N PRO A 100 10.92 16.00 -27.22
CA PRO A 100 10.65 15.83 -25.79
C PRO A 100 10.94 14.41 -25.33
N ILE A 101 11.49 14.28 -24.13
CA ILE A 101 11.73 13.01 -23.45
C ILE A 101 10.43 12.52 -22.80
N VAL A 102 9.67 13.44 -22.21
CA VAL A 102 8.33 13.19 -21.68
C VAL A 102 7.41 14.26 -22.24
N ASP A 103 6.30 13.87 -22.88
CA ASP A 103 5.26 14.82 -23.31
C ASP A 103 3.89 14.16 -23.32
N GLY A 104 3.00 14.64 -22.46
CA GLY A 104 1.60 14.25 -22.51
C GLY A 104 0.79 14.51 -21.25
N GLU A 105 -0.47 14.07 -21.32
CA GLU A 105 -1.48 14.24 -20.27
C GLU A 105 -1.14 13.37 -19.05
N LEU A 106 -1.07 13.99 -17.87
CA LEU A 106 -0.78 13.31 -16.60
C LEU A 106 -1.95 12.42 -16.17
N PHE A 107 -1.70 11.42 -15.33
CA PHE A 107 -2.76 10.58 -14.74
C PHE A 107 -3.80 11.38 -13.97
N GLY A 108 -3.37 12.39 -13.22
CA GLY A 108 -4.25 13.25 -12.44
C GLY A 108 -3.76 14.69 -12.39
N PHE A 109 -4.62 15.57 -11.89
CA PHE A 109 -4.27 16.97 -11.75
C PHE A 109 -3.22 17.19 -10.67
N ILE A 110 -2.39 18.22 -10.88
CA ILE A 110 -1.34 18.64 -9.96
C ILE A 110 -1.53 20.08 -9.50
N LYS A 111 -0.92 20.42 -8.37
CA LYS A 111 -0.77 21.80 -7.89
C LYS A 111 0.46 22.43 -8.53
N VAL A 112 0.28 23.08 -9.68
CA VAL A 112 1.41 23.61 -10.48
C VAL A 112 2.34 24.52 -9.67
N ASN A 113 1.81 25.35 -8.76
CA ASN A 113 2.61 26.25 -7.92
C ASN A 113 3.45 25.53 -6.85
N ASP A 114 3.07 24.30 -6.51
CA ASP A 114 3.77 23.46 -5.52
C ASP A 114 4.63 22.40 -6.25
N SER A 115 4.73 22.47 -7.57
CA SER A 115 5.55 21.60 -8.41
C SER A 115 6.75 22.39 -8.90
N PHE A 116 7.92 21.76 -8.92
CA PHE A 116 9.17 22.42 -9.31
C PHE A 116 10.13 21.43 -9.95
N TRP A 117 11.17 21.94 -10.58
CA TRP A 117 12.23 21.13 -11.15
C TRP A 117 13.61 21.70 -10.81
N SER A 118 14.60 20.83 -10.78
CA SER A 118 15.99 21.16 -10.48
C SER A 118 16.93 20.30 -11.33
N ILE A 119 18.18 20.74 -11.45
CA ILE A 119 19.25 19.92 -12.02
C ILE A 119 20.18 19.51 -10.88
N GLU A 120 20.25 18.21 -10.61
CA GLU A 120 21.10 17.61 -9.58
C GLU A 120 22.42 17.16 -10.20
N ASP A 121 23.53 17.52 -9.54
CA ASP A 121 24.91 17.19 -9.92
C ASP A 121 25.31 17.45 -11.38
N LYS A 122 24.56 18.33 -12.07
CA LYS A 122 24.68 18.60 -13.52
C LYS A 122 24.51 17.35 -14.40
N LYS A 123 23.82 16.33 -13.89
CA LYS A 123 23.66 15.01 -14.53
C LYS A 123 22.24 14.50 -14.53
N MET A 124 21.36 15.03 -13.69
CA MET A 124 19.97 14.57 -13.59
C MET A 124 19.04 15.79 -13.55
N LEU A 125 17.99 15.78 -14.36
CA LEU A 125 16.86 16.68 -14.21
C LEU A 125 15.83 15.96 -13.34
N THR A 126 15.49 16.57 -12.21
CA THR A 126 14.46 16.09 -11.29
C THR A 126 13.25 17.01 -11.40
N VAL A 127 12.06 16.46 -11.63
CA VAL A 127 10.79 17.21 -11.66
C VAL A 127 9.87 16.63 -10.61
N LEU A 128 9.53 17.44 -9.60
CA LEU A 128 8.58 17.08 -8.55
C LEU A 128 7.20 17.64 -8.90
N LEU A 129 6.22 16.75 -8.95
CA LEU A 129 4.82 17.04 -9.24
C LEU A 129 3.98 16.81 -7.99
N THR A 130 3.45 17.89 -7.40
CA THR A 130 2.56 17.80 -6.24
C THR A 130 1.16 17.44 -6.69
N LYS A 131 0.66 16.26 -6.29
CA LYS A 131 -0.66 15.78 -6.70
C LYS A 131 -1.76 16.69 -6.13
N GLN A 132 -2.77 17.00 -6.93
CA GLN A 132 -3.93 17.75 -6.41
C GLN A 132 -4.79 16.84 -5.51
N LYS A 133 -5.06 15.61 -5.97
CA LYS A 133 -5.70 14.57 -5.16
C LYS A 133 -4.63 13.88 -4.32
N GLN A 134 -4.71 14.08 -3.02
CA GLN A 134 -3.86 13.44 -2.03
C GLN A 134 -4.34 12.01 -1.79
N MET A 135 -3.45 11.12 -1.33
CA MET A 135 -3.76 9.71 -1.08
C MET A 135 -4.15 8.92 -2.34
N ASP A 136 -3.46 9.16 -3.46
CA ASP A 136 -3.76 8.47 -4.72
C ASP A 136 -2.50 7.91 -5.39
N TRP A 137 -2.51 6.60 -5.65
CA TRP A 137 -1.46 5.92 -6.41
C TRP A 137 -1.76 6.05 -7.90
N TRP A 138 -0.87 6.72 -8.62
CA TRP A 138 -0.99 6.88 -10.06
C TRP A 138 -0.64 5.58 -10.75
N LYS A 139 -1.48 5.15 -11.69
CA LYS A 139 -1.22 3.93 -12.46
C LYS A 139 -0.22 4.15 -13.58
N TYR A 140 -0.05 5.37 -14.06
CA TYR A 140 0.95 5.75 -15.06
C TYR A 140 1.37 7.20 -14.81
N LEU A 141 2.47 7.66 -15.40
CA LEU A 141 2.82 9.07 -15.34
C LEU A 141 2.07 9.85 -16.43
N VAL A 142 2.27 9.45 -17.68
CA VAL A 142 1.61 10.05 -18.85
C VAL A 142 0.68 9.04 -19.53
N LYS A 143 -0.47 9.51 -20.01
CA LYS A 143 -1.46 8.69 -20.71
C LYS A 143 -0.86 8.00 -21.94
N GLY A 144 -1.12 6.71 -22.06
CA GLY A 144 -0.60 5.86 -23.14
C GLY A 144 0.63 5.03 -22.74
N GLU A 145 1.22 5.30 -21.58
CA GLU A 145 2.32 4.51 -21.03
C GLU A 145 1.84 3.23 -20.33
N PRO A 146 2.75 2.26 -20.09
CA PRO A 146 2.48 1.11 -19.23
C PRO A 146 1.96 1.51 -17.86
N HIS A 147 1.10 0.66 -17.31
CA HIS A 147 0.55 0.83 -15.99
C HIS A 147 1.44 0.18 -14.93
N VAL A 148 1.58 0.78 -13.76
CA VAL A 148 2.17 0.17 -12.58
C VAL A 148 1.11 -0.64 -11.83
N ASP A 149 1.50 -1.80 -11.31
CA ASP A 149 0.69 -2.61 -10.41
C ASP A 149 0.61 -1.93 -9.02
N THR A 150 -0.40 -1.07 -8.85
CA THR A 150 -0.62 -0.33 -7.60
C THR A 150 -0.98 -1.22 -6.41
N GLN A 151 -1.20 -2.53 -6.58
CA GLN A 151 -1.37 -3.47 -5.46
C GLN A 151 -0.04 -3.88 -4.84
N LYS A 152 1.08 -3.63 -5.53
CA LYS A 152 2.44 -3.97 -5.09
C LYS A 152 3.23 -2.73 -4.64
N THR A 153 2.61 -1.56 -4.59
CA THR A 153 3.27 -0.36 -4.11
C THR A 153 3.37 -0.39 -2.58
N GLU A 154 4.55 -0.07 -2.07
CA GLU A 154 4.82 -0.04 -0.64
C GLU A 154 4.57 1.39 -0.12
N PRO A 155 3.71 1.58 0.90
CA PRO A 155 3.56 2.89 1.52
C PRO A 155 4.87 3.29 2.20
N GLU A 156 5.17 4.59 2.20
CA GLU A 156 6.33 5.14 2.90
C GLU A 156 6.33 4.65 4.36
N PRO A 157 7.43 4.06 4.85
CA PRO A 157 7.50 3.59 6.21
C PRO A 157 7.35 4.80 7.13
N SER A 158 6.25 4.87 7.87
CA SER A 158 6.05 5.90 8.88
C SER A 158 7.22 5.83 9.85
N ARG A 159 8.01 6.90 9.92
CA ARG A 159 9.10 6.95 10.90
C ARG A 159 8.42 7.08 12.26
N LEU A 160 8.80 6.23 13.22
CA LEU A 160 8.29 6.31 14.59
C LEU A 160 8.44 7.71 15.21
N SER A 161 9.37 8.53 14.71
CA SER A 161 9.57 9.93 15.11
C SER A 161 8.41 10.85 14.79
N ASP A 162 7.58 10.48 13.80
CA ASP A 162 6.52 11.34 13.27
C ASP A 162 5.18 11.06 13.97
N LEU A 163 5.16 10.04 14.84
CA LEU A 163 4.03 9.70 15.71
C LEU A 163 4.13 10.50 17.02
N ASP A 164 2.99 10.90 17.56
CA ASP A 164 2.92 11.46 18.91
C ASP A 164 3.43 10.44 19.96
N PRO A 165 3.89 10.89 21.14
CA PRO A 165 4.52 10.01 22.12
C PRO A 165 3.68 8.79 22.53
N GLU A 166 2.36 8.94 22.58
CA GLU A 166 1.44 7.87 23.00
C GLU A 166 1.28 6.81 21.90
N THR A 167 1.08 7.25 20.66
CA THR A 167 1.02 6.36 19.49
C THR A 167 2.35 5.65 19.27
N ARG A 168 3.47 6.36 19.46
CA ARG A 168 4.82 5.79 19.32
C ARG A 168 5.07 4.66 20.29
N THR A 169 4.77 4.83 21.59
CA THR A 169 4.94 3.75 22.59
C THR A 169 4.09 2.53 22.22
N THR A 170 2.88 2.76 21.72
CA THR A 170 1.98 1.67 21.29
C THR A 170 2.55 0.90 20.10
N VAL A 171 3.05 1.61 19.07
CA VAL A 171 3.66 0.99 17.88
C VAL A 171 4.97 0.29 18.22
N GLU A 172 5.81 0.87 19.09
CA GLU A 172 7.04 0.23 19.60
C GLU A 172 6.72 -1.09 20.31
N LYS A 173 5.70 -1.10 21.18
CA LYS A 173 5.25 -2.31 21.86
C LYS A 173 4.75 -3.37 20.88
N MET A 174 3.94 -2.97 19.89
CA MET A 174 3.43 -3.89 18.87
C MET A 174 4.56 -4.49 18.02
N MET A 175 5.55 -3.68 17.62
CA MET A 175 6.72 -4.17 16.87
C MET A 175 7.57 -5.13 17.70
N PHE A 176 7.82 -4.81 18.97
CA PHE A 176 8.53 -5.68 19.91
C PHE A 176 7.83 -7.03 20.09
N ASP A 177 6.50 -7.00 20.32
CA ASP A 177 5.69 -8.21 20.50
C ASP A 177 5.63 -9.06 19.23
N GLN A 178 5.50 -8.42 18.07
CA GLN A 178 5.47 -9.12 16.78
C GLN A 178 6.82 -9.81 16.50
N GLN A 179 7.94 -9.18 16.87
CA GLN A 179 9.27 -9.78 16.73
C GLN A 179 9.45 -10.96 17.69
N ARG A 180 9.04 -10.82 18.95
CA ARG A 180 9.15 -11.89 19.95
C ARG A 180 8.27 -13.09 19.61
N LYS A 181 7.02 -12.85 19.17
CA LYS A 181 6.14 -13.92 18.69
C LYS A 181 6.75 -14.72 17.53
N GLN A 182 7.38 -14.05 16.57
CA GLN A 182 8.08 -14.74 15.47
C GLN A 182 9.27 -15.57 15.97
N MET A 183 9.95 -15.12 17.02
CA MET A 183 11.04 -15.85 17.68
C MET A 183 10.57 -16.88 18.72
N GLY A 184 9.25 -17.07 18.90
CA GLY A 184 8.69 -17.93 19.95
C GLY A 184 9.00 -17.47 21.38
N LEU A 185 9.34 -16.19 21.55
CA LEU A 185 9.62 -15.54 22.82
C LEU A 185 8.35 -14.88 23.38
N PRO A 186 8.24 -14.73 24.72
CA PRO A 186 7.06 -14.14 25.33
C PRO A 186 6.84 -12.69 24.90
N THR A 187 5.60 -12.21 24.89
CA THR A 187 5.27 -10.79 24.61
C THR A 187 5.60 -9.89 25.80
N SER A 188 5.52 -8.57 25.63
CA SER A 188 5.70 -7.59 26.70
C SER A 188 4.69 -7.80 27.83
N ASP A 189 3.43 -8.12 27.50
CA ASP A 189 2.39 -8.43 28.49
C ASP A 189 2.69 -9.72 29.27
N GLU A 190 3.26 -10.72 28.60
CA GLU A 190 3.64 -11.99 29.22
C GLU A 190 4.85 -11.82 30.14
N ILE A 191 5.84 -11.00 29.76
CA ILE A 191 6.94 -10.63 30.67
C ILE A 191 6.40 -9.95 31.92
N GLU A 192 5.53 -8.95 31.76
CA GLU A 192 4.97 -8.21 32.89
C GLU A 192 4.18 -9.12 33.83
N LYS A 193 3.39 -10.04 33.27
CA LYS A 193 2.68 -11.07 34.05
C LYS A 193 3.66 -12.00 34.78
N GLU A 194 4.70 -12.48 34.11
CA GLU A 194 5.71 -13.34 34.72
C GLU A 194 6.46 -12.64 35.85
N ASP A 195 6.84 -11.37 35.68
CA ASP A 195 7.57 -10.61 36.68
C ASP A 195 6.69 -10.26 37.89
N MET A 196 5.41 -9.93 37.66
CA MET A 196 4.44 -9.74 38.74
C MET A 196 4.23 -11.04 39.53
N LEU A 197 4.13 -12.18 38.84
CA LEU A 197 3.99 -13.48 39.48
C LEU A 197 5.25 -13.85 40.28
N LYS A 198 6.45 -13.64 39.74
CA LYS A 198 7.73 -13.87 40.45
C LYS A 198 7.81 -13.01 41.71
N LYS A 199 7.39 -11.75 41.64
CA LYS A 199 7.40 -10.83 42.79
C LYS A 199 6.40 -11.28 43.87
N LEU A 200 5.22 -11.73 43.49
CA LEU A 200 4.23 -12.29 44.42
C LEU A 200 4.71 -13.59 45.08
N MET A 201 5.33 -14.50 44.32
CA MET A 201 5.93 -15.73 44.85
C MET A 201 7.04 -15.44 45.86
N ALA A 202 7.89 -14.45 45.60
CA ALA A 202 8.97 -14.06 46.50
C ALA A 202 8.45 -13.44 47.81
N GLN A 203 7.32 -12.72 47.76
CA GLN A 203 6.70 -12.10 48.94
C GLN A 203 5.84 -13.09 49.74
N HIS A 204 5.40 -14.19 49.13
CA HIS A 204 4.58 -15.22 49.77
C HIS A 204 5.15 -16.63 49.55
N PRO A 205 6.30 -16.97 50.17
CA PRO A 205 7.02 -18.24 49.96
C PRO A 205 6.26 -19.51 50.42
N GLY A 206 5.11 -19.36 51.09
CA GLY A 206 4.22 -20.46 51.49
C GLY A 206 2.96 -20.62 50.63
N MET A 207 2.79 -19.82 49.57
CA MET A 207 1.62 -19.88 48.68
C MET A 207 1.93 -20.78 47.47
N ASP A 208 1.19 -21.88 47.33
CA ASP A 208 1.35 -22.85 46.24
C ASP A 208 0.55 -22.39 44.99
N PHE A 209 1.27 -21.92 43.97
CA PHE A 209 0.68 -21.45 42.71
C PHE A 209 0.48 -22.59 41.68
N SER A 210 0.77 -23.86 42.02
CA SER A 210 0.59 -25.00 41.11
C SER A 210 -0.87 -25.24 40.69
N ARG A 211 -1.83 -24.65 41.42
CA ARG A 211 -3.28 -24.73 41.14
C ARG A 211 -3.89 -23.43 40.62
N ALA A 212 -3.10 -22.39 40.38
CA ALA A 212 -3.62 -21.12 39.85
C ALA A 212 -3.95 -21.27 38.35
N LYS A 213 -5.20 -20.99 37.97
CA LYS A 213 -5.57 -20.86 36.56
C LYS A 213 -5.10 -19.49 36.05
N ILE A 214 -3.97 -19.49 35.37
CA ILE A 214 -3.47 -18.30 34.66
C ILE A 214 -4.15 -18.32 33.28
N GLY A 215 -5.10 -17.41 33.10
CA GLY A 215 -5.79 -17.15 31.83
C GLY A 215 -5.18 -15.98 31.08
#